data_AF-A0A7V9CCH6-F1
#
_entry.id   AF-A0A7V9CCH6-F1
#
_cell.length_a   1.000
_cell.length_b   1.000
_cell.length_c   1.000
_cell.angle_alpha   90.00
_cell.angle_beta   90.00
_cell.angle_gamma   90.00
#
_symmetry.space_group_name_H-M   'P 1'
#
loop_
_entity.id
_entity.type
_entity.pdbx_description
1 polymer ?
#
loop_
_entity_poly.entity_id
_entity_poly.type
_entity_poly.pdbx_seq_one_letter_code
_entity_poly.pdbx_strand_id
1 'polypeptide(L)'
;MSVFTSPLAEALAPGVTERLVRYARVDTQSDPRASERPSTPGQLVLARLLVEELEAIGLEDVVLAETGFVTGTLPATVETTDVIGLSAHLDVSPDAPAVGVEPIVHRAYDGGVLELPRRGTVLDPERMPALRDCVGHDLVTSSGDTLLGADDKAGLAEIVTAVAHLAAHPE
;
A
#
# COMPACT_ATOMS: atom_id res chain seq x y z
N MET A 1 20.01 -0.44 17.28
CA MET A 1 18.73 -0.23 16.58
C MET A 1 18.60 -1.32 15.55
N SER A 2 17.48 -2.05 15.57
CA SER A 2 17.26 -3.14 14.63
C SER A 2 17.13 -2.56 13.24
N VAL A 3 18.15 -2.75 12.42
CA VAL A 3 18.13 -2.40 11.00
C VAL A 3 17.33 -3.53 10.35
N PHE A 4 15.99 -3.45 10.40
CA PHE A 4 15.09 -4.36 9.66
C PHE A 4 15.07 -4.04 8.16
N THR A 5 16.21 -3.58 7.62
CA THR A 5 16.36 -3.29 6.21
C THR A 5 17.48 -4.14 5.66
N SER A 6 17.19 -4.83 4.56
CA SER A 6 18.16 -5.55 3.76
C SER A 6 18.51 -4.72 2.53
N PRO A 7 19.65 -4.95 1.87
CA PRO A 7 19.97 -4.28 0.60
C PRO A 7 18.85 -4.43 -0.44
N LEU A 8 18.14 -5.56 -0.43
CA LEU A 8 16.99 -5.79 -1.30
C LEU A 8 15.80 -4.89 -0.90
N ALA A 9 15.49 -4.78 0.39
CA ALA A 9 14.43 -3.88 0.86
C ALA A 9 14.71 -2.43 0.47
N GLU A 10 15.96 -1.96 0.62
CA GLU A 10 16.38 -0.61 0.21
C GLU A 10 16.23 -0.41 -1.30
N ALA A 11 16.60 -1.40 -2.10
CA ALA A 11 16.47 -1.35 -3.55
C ALA A 11 15.00 -1.32 -4.01
N LEU A 12 14.10 -1.99 -3.29
CA LEU A 12 12.67 -2.07 -3.63
C LEU A 12 11.84 -0.92 -3.02
N ALA A 13 12.32 -0.25 -1.96
CA ALA A 13 11.60 0.81 -1.26
C ALA A 13 11.05 1.93 -2.16
N PRO A 14 11.76 2.42 -3.21
CA PRO A 14 11.21 3.41 -4.13
C PRO A 14 9.95 2.91 -4.85
N GLY A 15 9.95 1.64 -5.29
CA GLY A 15 8.83 1.02 -6.00
C GLY A 15 7.60 0.78 -5.09
N VAL A 16 7.84 0.43 -3.82
CA VAL A 16 6.78 0.36 -2.80
C VAL A 16 6.19 1.74 -2.54
N THR A 17 7.04 2.75 -2.37
CA THR A 17 6.61 4.13 -2.09
C THR A 17 5.77 4.70 -3.23
N GLU A 18 6.19 4.51 -4.48
CA GLU A 18 5.45 4.96 -5.66
C GLU A 18 4.05 4.33 -5.73
N ARG A 19 3.98 3.01 -5.50
CA ARG A 19 2.71 2.28 -5.47
C ARG A 19 1.81 2.73 -4.33
N LEU A 20 2.33 2.83 -3.11
CA LEU A 20 1.57 3.32 -1.96
C LEU A 20 0.99 4.72 -2.22
N VAL A 21 1.81 5.64 -2.72
CA VAL A 21 1.36 7.00 -3.07
C VAL A 21 0.28 6.99 -4.15
N ARG A 22 0.38 6.11 -5.14
CA ARG A 22 -0.63 5.97 -6.20
C ARG A 22 -1.93 5.36 -5.66
N TYR A 23 -1.85 4.28 -4.89
CA TYR A 23 -3.02 3.57 -4.35
C TYR A 23 -3.75 4.40 -3.28
N ALA A 24 -3.00 5.13 -2.44
CA ALA A 24 -3.56 5.99 -1.39
C ALA A 24 -4.51 7.05 -1.96
N ARG A 25 -4.24 7.56 -3.18
CA ARG A 25 -5.07 8.57 -3.86
C ARG A 25 -6.42 8.03 -4.34
N VAL A 26 -6.58 6.71 -4.45
CA VAL A 26 -7.86 6.10 -4.84
C VAL A 26 -8.73 5.99 -3.61
N ASP A 27 -9.88 6.66 -3.61
CA ASP A 27 -10.86 6.49 -2.55
C ASP A 27 -11.44 5.08 -2.59
N THR A 28 -11.22 4.32 -1.52
CA THR A 28 -11.70 2.94 -1.36
C THR A 28 -12.41 2.73 -0.02
N GLN A 29 -12.86 3.80 0.63
CA GLN A 29 -13.51 3.71 1.94
C GLN A 29 -14.66 2.69 1.91
N SER A 30 -14.72 1.79 2.89
CA SER A 30 -15.83 0.83 2.99
C SER A 30 -17.10 1.49 3.55
N ASP A 31 -18.26 0.92 3.19
CA ASP A 31 -19.56 1.30 3.74
C ASP A 31 -20.15 0.11 4.52
N PRO A 32 -20.19 0.17 5.87
CA PRO A 32 -20.71 -0.93 6.69
C PRO A 32 -22.23 -1.12 6.54
N ARG A 33 -22.94 -0.19 5.87
CA ARG A 33 -24.38 -0.30 5.60
C ARG A 33 -24.70 -0.90 4.24
N ALA A 34 -23.69 -1.10 3.38
CA ALA A 34 -23.89 -1.68 2.06
C ALA A 34 -24.28 -3.16 2.15
N SER A 35 -25.23 -3.57 1.30
CA SER A 35 -25.61 -4.98 1.12
C SER A 35 -24.85 -5.68 -0.01
N GLU A 36 -24.14 -4.90 -0.82
CA GLU A 36 -23.38 -5.37 -1.99
C GLU A 36 -21.90 -5.57 -1.65
N ARG A 37 -21.20 -6.35 -2.48
CA ARG A 37 -19.77 -6.60 -2.39
C ARG A 37 -19.14 -6.35 -3.77
N PRO A 38 -18.15 -5.46 -3.89
CA PRO A 38 -17.60 -4.58 -2.86
C PRO A 38 -18.62 -3.56 -2.34
N SER A 39 -18.40 -3.01 -1.13
CA SER A 39 -19.35 -2.10 -0.49
C SER A 39 -19.44 -0.74 -1.16
N THR A 40 -18.37 -0.31 -1.84
CA THR A 40 -18.30 0.99 -2.51
C THR A 40 -17.67 0.88 -3.91
N PRO A 41 -18.11 1.70 -4.89
CA PRO A 41 -17.55 1.65 -6.25
C PRO A 41 -16.06 1.95 -6.34
N GLY A 42 -15.53 2.74 -5.40
CA GLY A 42 -14.11 3.09 -5.32
C GLY A 42 -13.19 1.88 -5.18
N GLN A 43 -13.62 0.85 -4.44
CA GLN A 43 -12.90 -0.42 -4.32
C GLN A 43 -12.68 -1.09 -5.70
N LEU A 44 -13.67 -1.01 -6.60
CA LEU A 44 -13.53 -1.52 -7.97
C LEU A 44 -12.58 -0.67 -8.84
N VAL A 45 -12.42 0.62 -8.54
CA VAL A 45 -11.45 1.48 -9.23
C VAL A 45 -10.03 1.00 -8.93
N LEU A 46 -9.71 0.78 -7.65
CA LEU A 46 -8.40 0.22 -7.28
C LEU A 46 -8.24 -1.21 -7.81
N ALA A 47 -9.27 -2.04 -7.75
CA ALA A 47 -9.23 -3.41 -8.27
C ALA A 47 -8.87 -3.48 -9.75
N ARG A 48 -9.47 -2.62 -10.59
CA ARG A 48 -9.15 -2.56 -12.03
C ARG A 48 -7.72 -2.08 -12.28
N LEU A 49 -7.26 -1.09 -11.52
CA LEU A 49 -5.86 -0.63 -11.59
C LEU A 49 -4.89 -1.78 -11.27
N LEU A 50 -5.21 -2.61 -10.27
CA LEU A 50 -4.40 -3.77 -9.92
C LEU A 50 -4.40 -4.83 -11.02
N VAL A 51 -5.54 -5.12 -11.66
CA VAL A 51 -5.60 -6.05 -12.80
C VAL A 51 -4.63 -5.62 -13.90
N GLU A 52 -4.72 -4.36 -14.33
CA GLU A 52 -3.84 -3.80 -15.36
C GLU A 52 -2.36 -3.91 -14.96
N GLU A 53 -2.04 -3.67 -13.69
CA GLU A 53 -0.67 -3.75 -13.19
C GLU A 53 -0.14 -5.19 -13.10
N LEU A 54 -0.95 -6.14 -12.61
CA LEU A 54 -0.57 -7.56 -12.52
C LEU A 54 -0.40 -8.17 -13.93
N GLU A 55 -1.28 -7.83 -14.87
CA GLU A 55 -1.12 -8.21 -16.29
C GLU A 55 0.15 -7.61 -16.90
N ALA A 56 0.46 -6.34 -16.61
CA ALA A 56 1.68 -5.69 -17.10
C ALA A 56 2.97 -6.28 -16.51
N ILE A 57 2.92 -6.82 -15.28
CA ILE A 57 4.01 -7.58 -14.68
C ILE A 57 4.19 -8.95 -15.37
N GLY A 58 3.14 -9.47 -16.00
CA GLY A 58 3.15 -10.76 -16.70
C GLY A 58 2.65 -11.92 -15.85
N LEU A 59 1.80 -11.66 -14.86
CA LEU A 59 1.15 -12.73 -14.10
C LEU A 59 0.15 -13.49 -14.96
N GLU A 60 -0.01 -14.78 -14.65
CA GLU A 60 -1.02 -15.64 -15.25
C GLU A 60 -2.31 -15.60 -14.41
N ASP A 61 -3.42 -16.05 -15.01
CA ASP A 61 -4.73 -16.17 -14.35
C ASP A 61 -5.19 -14.90 -13.61
N VAL A 62 -4.87 -13.72 -14.16
CA VAL A 62 -5.32 -12.45 -13.57
C VAL A 62 -6.83 -12.31 -13.75
N VAL A 63 -7.55 -12.24 -12.64
CA VAL A 63 -9.02 -12.20 -12.63
C VAL A 63 -9.51 -11.15 -11.65
N LEU A 64 -10.49 -10.35 -12.08
CA LEU A 64 -11.36 -9.55 -11.22
C LEU A 64 -12.73 -10.22 -11.13
N ALA A 65 -13.04 -10.80 -9.96
CA ALA A 65 -14.34 -11.37 -9.70
C ALA A 65 -15.41 -10.28 -9.55
N GLU A 66 -16.67 -10.62 -9.81
CA GLU A 66 -17.83 -9.71 -9.63
C GLU A 66 -17.91 -9.16 -8.20
N THR A 67 -17.46 -9.94 -7.22
CA THR A 67 -17.41 -9.57 -5.79
C THR A 67 -16.26 -8.62 -5.43
N GLY A 68 -15.44 -8.20 -6.40
CA GLY A 68 -14.34 -7.24 -6.23
C GLY A 68 -12.99 -7.86 -5.83
N PHE A 69 -12.89 -9.19 -5.77
CA PHE A 69 -11.62 -9.88 -5.52
C PHE A 69 -10.74 -9.84 -6.77
N VAL A 70 -9.47 -9.49 -6.58
CA VAL A 70 -8.42 -9.59 -7.60
C VAL A 70 -7.52 -10.76 -7.24
N THR A 71 -7.28 -11.65 -8.19
CA THR A 71 -6.30 -12.74 -8.09
C THR A 71 -5.36 -12.72 -9.28
N GLY A 72 -4.16 -13.27 -9.10
CA GLY A 72 -3.19 -13.53 -10.17
C GLY A 72 -2.12 -14.50 -9.66
N THR A 73 -1.48 -15.21 -10.58
CA THR A 73 -0.52 -16.28 -10.29
C THR A 73 0.83 -15.92 -10.90
N LEU A 74 1.88 -15.93 -10.08
CA LEU A 74 3.26 -15.98 -10.58
C LEU A 74 3.66 -17.47 -10.69
N PRO A 75 3.98 -18.00 -11.88
CA PRO A 75 4.35 -19.40 -12.04
C PRO A 75 5.62 -19.76 -11.25
N ALA A 76 5.72 -21.01 -10.81
CA ALA A 76 6.93 -21.50 -10.15
C ALA A 76 8.12 -21.51 -11.12
N THR A 77 9.29 -21.11 -10.62
CA THR A 77 10.56 -21.18 -11.36
C THR A 77 11.30 -22.49 -11.13
N VAL A 78 10.76 -23.39 -10.29
CA VAL A 78 11.32 -24.69 -9.91
C VAL A 78 10.27 -25.80 -9.99
N GLU A 79 10.70 -27.04 -10.25
CA GLU A 79 9.79 -28.16 -10.57
C GLU A 79 8.92 -28.66 -9.41
N THR A 80 9.35 -28.50 -8.16
CA THR A 80 8.59 -29.01 -7.00
C THR A 80 8.69 -28.02 -5.85
N THR A 81 7.60 -27.31 -5.63
CA THR A 81 7.46 -26.34 -4.54
C THR A 81 6.01 -26.31 -4.06
N ASP A 82 5.83 -25.90 -2.80
CA ASP A 82 4.50 -25.58 -2.26
C ASP A 82 3.99 -24.26 -2.83
N VAL A 83 2.67 -24.14 -2.97
CA VAL A 83 2.00 -22.90 -3.34
C VAL A 83 1.78 -22.06 -2.07
N ILE A 84 2.20 -20.80 -2.12
CA ILE A 84 1.93 -19.82 -1.07
C ILE A 84 1.01 -18.72 -1.58
N GLY A 85 0.19 -18.15 -0.69
CA GLY A 85 -0.70 -17.04 -0.99
C GLY A 85 -0.30 -15.79 -0.19
N LEU A 86 -0.21 -14.66 -0.88
CA LEU A 86 -0.10 -13.33 -0.26
C LEU A 86 -1.43 -12.61 -0.45
N SER A 87 -1.90 -11.90 0.57
CA SER A 87 -3.19 -11.21 0.52
C SER A 87 -3.10 -9.89 1.26
N ALA A 88 -3.77 -8.89 0.69
CA ALA A 88 -4.00 -7.57 1.27
C ALA A 88 -5.44 -7.14 0.93
N HIS A 89 -6.00 -6.21 1.71
CA HIS A 89 -7.35 -5.69 1.46
C HIS A 89 -7.32 -4.34 0.70
N LEU A 90 -8.41 -4.04 0.00
CA LEU A 90 -8.51 -2.86 -0.88
C LEU A 90 -9.05 -1.62 -0.16
N ASP A 91 -9.86 -1.83 0.88
CA ASP A 91 -10.66 -0.79 1.49
C ASP A 91 -9.91 -0.02 2.57
N VAL A 92 -10.51 1.09 3.01
CA VAL A 92 -10.01 1.88 4.14
C VAL A 92 -11.14 2.03 5.14
N SER A 93 -10.79 2.00 6.42
CA SER A 93 -11.77 2.13 7.51
C SER A 93 -12.68 3.36 7.35
N PRO A 94 -13.98 3.24 7.65
CA PRO A 94 -14.90 4.37 7.69
C PRO A 94 -14.72 5.27 8.93
N ASP A 95 -13.81 4.95 9.86
CA ASP A 95 -13.63 5.67 11.12
C ASP A 95 -13.07 7.10 10.95
N ALA A 96 -12.42 7.38 9.82
CA ALA A 96 -11.98 8.71 9.45
C ALA A 96 -12.08 8.93 7.93
N PRO A 97 -12.16 10.18 7.46
CA PRO A 97 -12.35 10.47 6.04
C PRO A 97 -11.22 9.87 5.19
N ALA A 98 -11.55 9.18 4.10
CA ALA A 98 -10.59 8.70 3.11
C ALA A 98 -10.87 9.25 1.69
N VAL A 99 -11.77 10.23 1.58
CA VAL A 99 -12.04 10.95 0.33
C VAL A 99 -10.99 12.05 0.13
N GLY A 100 -10.34 12.06 -1.03
CA GLY A 100 -9.41 13.13 -1.40
C GLY A 100 -8.06 13.07 -0.69
N VAL A 101 -7.56 11.86 -0.38
CA VAL A 101 -6.25 11.66 0.25
C VAL A 101 -5.13 12.31 -0.57
N GLU A 102 -4.35 13.16 0.10
CA GLU A 102 -3.13 13.76 -0.44
C GLU A 102 -1.92 13.15 0.27
N PRO A 103 -1.33 12.06 -0.26
CA PRO A 103 -0.12 11.47 0.31
C PRO A 103 1.08 12.40 0.12
N ILE A 104 1.85 12.59 1.20
CA ILE A 104 3.03 13.46 1.27
C ILE A 104 4.22 12.59 1.67
N VAL A 105 5.30 12.65 0.89
CA VAL A 105 6.54 11.94 1.18
C VAL A 105 7.53 12.90 1.85
N HIS A 106 7.87 12.63 3.10
CA HIS A 106 8.89 13.32 3.87
C HIS A 106 10.19 12.52 3.77
N ARG A 107 11.16 13.04 3.02
CA ARG A 107 12.40 12.32 2.75
C ARG A 107 13.38 12.44 3.91
N ALA A 108 14.06 11.35 4.24
CA ALA A 108 15.11 11.28 5.25
C ALA A 108 14.74 12.02 6.54
N TYR A 109 13.63 11.59 7.16
CA TYR A 109 13.04 12.23 8.33
C TYR A 109 14.09 12.50 9.42
N ASP A 110 14.18 13.74 9.87
CA ASP A 110 15.25 14.22 10.76
C ASP A 110 14.96 14.00 12.25
N GLY A 111 13.79 13.44 12.59
CA GLY A 111 13.34 13.28 13.97
C GLY A 111 12.65 14.53 14.54
N GLY A 112 12.39 15.54 13.72
CA GLY A 112 11.68 16.76 14.11
C GLY A 112 10.15 16.61 14.12
N VAL A 113 9.45 17.65 14.56
CA VAL A 113 7.99 17.69 14.51
C VAL A 113 7.53 17.85 13.05
N LEU A 114 6.56 17.04 12.61
CA LEU A 114 5.94 17.19 11.28
C LEU A 114 4.59 17.92 11.41
N GLU A 115 4.54 19.14 10.88
CA GLU A 115 3.29 19.89 10.72
C GLU A 115 2.62 19.50 9.40
N LEU A 116 1.44 18.89 9.47
CA LEU A 116 0.67 18.52 8.29
C LEU A 116 -0.12 19.74 7.77
N PRO A 117 -0.30 19.87 6.45
CA PRO A 117 -0.80 21.12 5.84
C PRO A 117 -2.26 21.44 6.17
N ARG A 118 -3.04 20.51 6.73
CA ARG A 118 -4.46 20.69 7.02
C ARG A 118 -4.78 20.39 8.47
N ARG A 119 -5.83 21.07 8.97
CA ARG A 119 -6.41 20.91 10.32
C ARG A 119 -5.48 21.19 11.50
N GLY A 120 -4.28 21.74 11.26
CA GLY A 120 -3.28 21.94 12.31
C GLY A 120 -2.81 20.61 12.93
N THR A 121 -2.87 19.52 12.15
CA THR A 121 -2.45 18.21 12.61
C THR A 121 -0.92 18.17 12.71
N VAL A 122 -0.42 17.74 13.87
CA VAL A 122 1.01 17.71 14.19
C VAL A 122 1.40 16.30 14.61
N LEU A 123 2.42 15.73 13.96
CA LEU A 123 3.07 14.49 14.37
C LEU A 123 4.32 14.84 15.16
N ASP A 124 4.25 14.63 16.48
CA ASP A 124 5.26 15.06 17.43
C ASP A 124 5.93 13.83 18.07
N PRO A 125 7.26 13.65 17.92
CA PRO A 125 8.02 12.54 18.53
C PRO A 125 7.97 12.47 20.06
N GLU A 126 7.58 13.54 20.76
CA GLU A 126 7.32 13.48 22.20
C GLU A 126 6.00 12.76 22.51
N ARG A 127 4.99 12.95 21.64
CA ARG A 127 3.65 12.34 21.78
C ARG A 127 3.55 11.00 21.07
N MET A 128 4.39 10.77 20.07
CA MET A 128 4.45 9.58 19.23
C MET A 128 5.88 9.03 19.22
N PRO A 129 6.33 8.35 20.30
CA PRO A 129 7.73 7.94 20.44
C PRO A 129 8.27 7.06 19.31
N ALA A 130 7.39 6.32 18.61
CA ALA A 130 7.75 5.51 17.45
C ALA A 130 8.39 6.32 16.31
N LEU A 131 8.11 7.63 16.19
CA LEU A 131 8.77 8.49 15.20
C LEU A 131 10.29 8.56 15.42
N ARG A 132 10.76 8.40 16.65
CA ARG A 132 12.20 8.40 16.97
C ARG A 132 12.93 7.20 16.35
N ASP A 133 12.22 6.11 16.11
CA ASP A 133 12.76 4.92 15.44
C ASP A 133 12.78 5.08 13.91
N CYS A 134 12.19 6.15 13.37
CA CYS A 134 12.10 6.43 11.95
C CYS A 134 13.11 7.48 11.46
N VAL A 135 14.04 7.94 12.31
CA VAL A 135 15.05 8.92 11.89
C VAL A 135 15.89 8.35 10.75
N GLY A 136 16.01 9.11 9.65
CA GLY A 136 16.67 8.72 8.42
C GLY A 136 15.77 7.96 7.43
N HIS A 137 14.57 7.54 7.83
CA HIS A 137 13.63 6.88 6.93
C HIS A 137 12.83 7.89 6.10
N ASP A 138 12.33 7.46 4.96
CA ASP A 138 11.27 8.20 4.26
C ASP A 138 9.93 7.88 4.92
N LEU A 139 9.15 8.93 5.24
CA LEU A 139 7.82 8.79 5.82
C LEU A 139 6.77 9.21 4.81
N VAL A 140 5.66 8.46 4.75
CA VAL A 140 4.49 8.84 3.97
C VAL A 140 3.37 9.20 4.94
N THR A 141 2.80 10.40 4.81
CA THR A 141 1.66 10.86 5.62
C THR A 141 0.51 11.29 4.73
N SER A 142 -0.69 11.44 5.29
CA SER A 142 -1.75 12.22 4.66
C SER A 142 -1.53 13.73 4.88
N SER A 143 -2.48 14.54 4.41
CA SER A 143 -2.55 15.99 4.63
C SER A 143 -2.99 16.39 6.04
N GLY A 144 -3.42 15.44 6.88
CA GLY A 144 -3.87 15.69 8.25
C GLY A 144 -5.38 15.82 8.45
N ASP A 145 -6.17 15.75 7.39
CA ASP A 145 -7.66 15.75 7.42
C ASP A 145 -8.29 14.45 6.89
N THR A 146 -7.45 13.47 6.52
CA THR A 146 -7.84 12.16 6.01
C THR A 146 -6.96 11.06 6.62
N LEU A 147 -7.44 9.80 6.58
CA LEU A 147 -6.55 8.64 6.68
C LEU A 147 -5.62 8.60 5.46
N LEU A 148 -4.42 8.06 5.64
CA LEU A 148 -3.54 7.74 4.50
C LEU A 148 -4.03 6.50 3.73
N GLY A 149 -4.68 5.56 4.42
CA GLY A 149 -5.01 4.24 3.87
C GLY A 149 -3.81 3.30 3.78
N ALA A 150 -2.76 3.51 4.60
CA ALA A 150 -1.62 2.60 4.66
C ALA A 150 -2.06 1.18 5.07
N ASP A 151 -3.01 1.08 6.00
CA ASP A 151 -3.79 -0.14 6.23
C ASP A 151 -4.90 -0.21 5.16
N ASP A 152 -4.83 -1.10 4.16
CA ASP A 152 -3.73 -2.07 3.87
C ASP A 152 -3.07 -1.86 2.50
N LYS A 153 -3.13 -0.63 2.00
CA LYS A 153 -2.49 -0.29 0.71
C LYS A 153 -0.97 -0.35 0.77
N ALA A 154 -0.36 -0.31 1.97
CA ALA A 154 1.06 -0.57 2.15
C ALA A 154 1.38 -2.04 1.89
N GLY A 155 0.65 -2.98 2.52
CA GLY A 155 0.79 -4.41 2.25
C GLY A 155 0.52 -4.75 0.79
N LEU A 156 -0.49 -4.13 0.18
CA LEU A 156 -0.77 -4.26 -1.25
C LEU A 156 0.42 -3.79 -2.12
N ALA A 157 0.99 -2.62 -1.82
CA ALA A 157 2.16 -2.09 -2.53
C ALA A 157 3.41 -2.97 -2.35
N GLU A 158 3.61 -3.53 -1.17
CA GLU A 158 4.68 -4.50 -0.87
C GLU A 158 4.53 -5.78 -1.68
N ILE A 159 3.32 -6.39 -1.70
CA ILE A 159 3.03 -7.61 -2.46
C ILE A 159 3.27 -7.39 -3.95
N VAL A 160 2.70 -6.33 -4.54
CA VAL A 160 2.86 -6.06 -5.97
C VAL A 160 4.32 -5.78 -6.33
N THR A 161 5.06 -5.07 -5.48
CA THR A 161 6.50 -4.82 -5.71
C THR A 161 7.32 -6.10 -5.61
N ALA A 162 7.07 -6.94 -4.61
CA ALA A 162 7.78 -8.20 -4.42
C ALA A 162 7.52 -9.16 -5.59
N VAL A 163 6.27 -9.28 -6.03
CA VAL A 163 5.88 -10.09 -7.18
C VAL A 163 6.51 -9.57 -8.48
N ALA A 164 6.51 -8.24 -8.70
CA ALA A 164 7.19 -7.65 -9.84
C ALA A 164 8.70 -7.92 -9.84
N HIS A 165 9.33 -7.90 -8.67
CA HIS A 165 10.74 -8.23 -8.52
C HIS A 165 11.01 -9.69 -8.89
N LEU A 166 10.25 -10.65 -8.34
CA LEU A 166 10.39 -12.08 -8.63
C LEU A 166 10.13 -12.40 -10.10
N ALA A 167 9.13 -11.77 -10.73
CA ALA A 167 8.85 -11.94 -12.15
C ALA A 167 10.02 -11.50 -13.04
N ALA A 168 10.74 -10.44 -12.63
CA ALA A 168 11.91 -9.92 -13.34
C ALA A 168 13.22 -10.67 -13.03
N HIS A 169 13.26 -11.46 -11.95
CA HIS A 169 14.44 -12.18 -11.45
C HIS A 169 14.08 -13.64 -11.16
N PRO A 170 13.85 -14.47 -12.20
CA PRO A 170 13.35 -15.83 -12.05
C PRO A 170 14.41 -16.86 -11.59
N GLU A 171 15.66 -16.46 -11.38
CA GLU A 171 16.77 -17.34 -10.97
C GLU A 171 16.67 -17.98 -9.59
#